data_AF-A0ABD2DR76-F1
#
_entry.id   AF-A0ABD2DR76-F1
#
_cell.length_a   1.000
_cell.length_b   1.000
_cell.length_c   1.000
_cell.angle_alpha   90.00
_cell.angle_beta   90.00
_cell.angle_gamma   90.00
#
_symmetry.space_group_name_H-M   'P 1'
#
loop_
_entity.id
_entity.type
_entity.pdbx_description
1 polymer ?
#
loop_
_entity_poly.entity_id
_entity_poly.type
_entity_poly.pdbx_seq_one_letter_code
_entity_poly.pdbx_strand_id
1 'polypeptide(L)'
;RLINLSELTPYILCSICKGYLIDATTITECLHTFCKSCIVRHFYYSNRCPKCNIVVHQTQPLYNISANEGTGHFKPLEKKFVRVSGEATIGHVEKFLRRKMGLDPACQVDIICGDHLLERYQTLREIRRAIGDAAMQDGLLVLHYGLVVSPLKIT
;
A
#
# COMPACT_ATOMS: atom_id res chain seq x y z
N ARG A 1 -0.07 40.01 19.22
CA ARG A 1 -0.21 40.16 17.74
C ARG A 1 -1.29 39.18 17.31
N LEU A 2 -2.44 39.66 16.84
CA LEU A 2 -3.55 38.82 16.34
C LEU A 2 -3.29 38.55 14.86
N ILE A 3 -3.31 37.28 14.45
CA ILE A 3 -3.18 36.87 13.05
C ILE A 3 -4.60 36.58 12.55
N ASN A 4 -4.98 37.14 11.40
CA ASN A 4 -6.29 36.88 10.83
C ASN A 4 -6.36 35.42 10.34
N LEU A 5 -7.38 34.68 10.77
CA LEU A 5 -7.59 33.28 10.38
C LEU A 5 -7.69 33.10 8.85
N SER A 6 -8.19 34.11 8.13
CA SER A 6 -8.27 34.09 6.66
C SER A 6 -6.90 34.02 5.99
N GLU A 7 -5.88 34.63 6.59
CA GLU A 7 -4.50 34.62 6.09
C GLU A 7 -3.81 33.27 6.32
N LEU A 8 -4.24 32.52 7.34
CA LEU A 8 -3.66 31.23 7.71
C LEU A 8 -4.36 30.04 7.02
N THR A 9 -5.62 30.23 6.65
CA THR A 9 -6.50 29.26 5.98
C THR A 9 -5.83 28.49 4.82
N PRO A 10 -5.14 29.12 3.85
CA PRO A 10 -4.56 28.39 2.71
C PRO A 10 -3.38 27.47 3.09
N TYR A 11 -2.79 27.64 4.27
CA TYR A 11 -1.63 26.88 4.73
C TYR A 11 -1.99 25.73 5.68
N ILE A 12 -3.19 25.78 6.29
CA ILE A 12 -3.62 24.82 7.31
C ILE A 12 -4.81 23.96 6.89
N LEU A 13 -5.45 24.26 5.76
CA LEU A 13 -6.59 23.50 5.24
C LEU A 13 -6.20 22.59 4.08
N CYS A 14 -6.79 21.40 4.06
CA CYS A 14 -6.70 20.48 2.94
C CYS A 14 -7.66 20.91 1.82
N SER A 15 -7.15 21.09 0.60
CA SER A 15 -8.01 21.48 -0.52
C SER A 15 -8.90 20.36 -1.06
N ILE A 16 -8.74 19.11 -0.59
CA ILE A 16 -9.61 17.96 -0.92
C ILE A 16 -10.80 17.92 0.04
N CYS A 17 -10.57 17.72 1.34
CA CYS A 17 -11.67 17.58 2.32
C CYS A 17 -12.18 18.91 2.90
N LYS A 18 -11.51 20.04 2.58
CA LYS A 18 -11.82 21.39 3.07
C LYS A 18 -11.71 21.58 4.60
N GLY A 19 -11.26 20.56 5.33
CA GLY A 19 -10.94 20.64 6.76
C GLY A 19 -9.46 20.92 7.03
N TYR A 20 -9.07 21.01 8.30
CA TYR A 20 -7.67 21.14 8.70
C TYR A 20 -6.82 19.96 8.20
N LEU A 21 -5.55 20.23 7.90
CA LEU A 21 -4.59 19.20 7.53
C LEU A 21 -4.39 18.23 8.70
N ILE A 22 -4.69 16.96 8.46
CA ILE A 22 -4.43 15.83 9.36
C ILE A 22 -3.36 14.98 8.69
N ASP A 23 -2.24 14.74 9.38
CA ASP A 23 -1.06 14.08 8.84
C ASP A 23 -0.67 14.69 7.48
N ALA A 24 -0.28 15.96 7.49
CA ALA A 24 0.02 16.72 6.29
C ALA A 24 1.05 16.00 5.40
N THR A 25 0.68 15.75 4.15
CA THR A 25 1.53 15.14 3.12
C THR A 25 1.72 16.12 1.98
N THR A 26 2.97 16.41 1.65
CA THR A 26 3.37 17.36 0.61
C THR A 26 3.84 16.62 -0.63
N ILE A 27 3.29 16.96 -1.80
CA ILE A 27 3.76 16.46 -3.09
C ILE A 27 5.08 17.14 -3.42
N THR A 28 6.13 16.37 -3.69
CA THR A 28 7.49 16.89 -3.93
C THR A 28 7.61 17.76 -5.19
N GLU A 29 6.87 17.42 -6.25
CA GLU A 29 6.96 18.02 -7.58
C GLU A 29 6.27 19.39 -7.67
N CYS A 30 5.29 19.64 -6.79
CA CYS A 30 4.51 20.88 -6.83
C CYS A 30 4.31 21.55 -5.46
N LEU A 31 4.86 20.97 -4.38
CA LEU A 31 4.81 21.46 -2.99
C LEU A 31 3.39 21.71 -2.45
N HIS A 32 2.38 21.14 -3.07
CA HIS A 32 1.02 21.19 -2.55
C HIS A 32 0.83 20.18 -1.42
N THR A 33 0.20 20.65 -0.34
CA THR A 33 0.03 19.88 0.89
C THR A 33 -1.44 19.53 1.11
N PHE A 34 -1.68 18.30 1.54
CA PHE A 34 -3.01 17.72 1.75
C PHE A 34 -3.00 16.82 2.98
N CYS A 35 -4.17 16.40 3.49
CA CYS A 35 -4.18 15.30 4.46
C CYS A 35 -3.64 14.03 3.80
N LYS A 36 -2.83 13.24 4.53
CA LYS A 36 -2.32 11.94 4.08
C LYS A 36 -3.41 11.06 3.48
N SER A 37 -4.50 10.86 4.23
CA SER A 37 -5.63 10.04 3.78
C SER A 37 -6.33 10.60 2.52
N CYS A 38 -6.37 11.92 2.36
CA CYS A 38 -7.01 12.56 1.21
C CYS A 38 -6.18 12.41 -0.06
N ILE A 39 -4.88 12.67 0.02
CA ILE A 39 -4.02 12.61 -1.17
C ILE A 39 -3.71 11.17 -1.60
N VAL A 40 -3.54 10.26 -0.64
CA VAL A 40 -3.41 8.82 -0.94
C VAL A 40 -4.65 8.29 -1.63
N ARG A 41 -5.86 8.64 -1.15
CA ARG A 41 -7.12 8.27 -1.82
C ARG A 41 -7.22 8.85 -3.23
N HIS A 42 -6.80 10.11 -3.43
CA HIS A 42 -6.83 10.73 -4.75
C HIS A 42 -5.91 10.00 -5.75
N PHE A 43 -4.68 9.64 -5.32
CA PHE A 43 -3.71 8.93 -6.14
C PHE A 43 -4.13 7.50 -6.50
N TYR A 44 -5.18 6.94 -5.88
CA TYR A 44 -5.78 5.70 -6.32
C TYR A 44 -6.47 5.82 -7.70
N TYR A 45 -6.98 7.00 -8.05
CA TYR A 45 -7.76 7.23 -9.27
C TYR A 45 -7.08 8.13 -10.30
N SER A 46 -6.16 8.98 -9.85
CA SER A 46 -5.49 9.98 -10.69
C SER A 46 -4.08 10.17 -10.17
N ASN A 47 -3.06 10.02 -11.01
CA ASN A 47 -1.67 10.33 -10.66
C ASN A 47 -1.34 11.83 -10.75
N ARG A 48 -2.35 12.70 -10.73
CA ARG A 48 -2.19 14.14 -10.91
C ARG A 48 -2.49 14.86 -9.60
N CYS A 49 -1.81 15.97 -9.34
CA CYS A 49 -2.09 16.78 -8.18
C CYS A 49 -3.52 17.34 -8.23
N PRO A 50 -4.35 17.17 -7.18
CA PRO A 50 -5.72 17.68 -7.18
C PRO A 50 -5.83 19.21 -7.18
N LYS A 51 -4.73 19.93 -6.94
CA LYS A 51 -4.69 21.40 -6.91
C LYS A 51 -4.21 22.02 -8.21
N CYS A 52 -3.18 21.45 -8.85
CA CYS A 52 -2.56 22.03 -10.06
C CYS A 52 -2.50 21.08 -11.26
N ASN A 53 -3.01 19.86 -11.13
CA ASN A 53 -3.13 18.88 -12.21
C ASN A 53 -1.81 18.46 -12.89
N ILE A 54 -0.66 18.73 -12.25
CA ILE A 54 0.65 18.22 -12.67
C ILE A 54 0.74 16.72 -12.33
N VAL A 55 1.38 15.93 -13.19
CA VAL A 55 1.65 14.50 -12.96
C VAL A 55 2.66 14.36 -11.83
N VAL A 56 2.33 13.50 -10.86
CA VAL A 56 3.17 13.12 -9.73
C VAL A 56 3.72 11.72 -10.04
N HIS A 57 5.03 11.52 -9.85
CA HIS A 57 5.91 10.39 -10.23
C HIS A 57 5.28 9.06 -10.78
N GLN A 58 5.96 8.43 -11.74
CA GLN A 58 5.38 7.40 -12.63
C GLN A 58 5.16 5.98 -12.06
N THR A 59 5.67 5.57 -10.88
CA THR A 59 5.55 4.14 -10.47
C THR A 59 5.31 3.81 -9.00
N GLN A 60 5.39 4.72 -8.01
CA GLN A 60 5.18 4.31 -6.61
C GLN A 60 5.00 5.51 -5.63
N PRO A 61 3.77 6.03 -5.46
CA PRO A 61 3.50 7.09 -4.48
C PRO A 61 3.46 6.61 -3.00
N LEU A 62 3.74 5.34 -2.73
CA LEU A 62 3.60 4.71 -1.39
C LEU A 62 4.92 4.36 -0.69
N TYR A 63 6.07 4.72 -1.26
CA TYR A 63 7.37 4.26 -0.75
C TYR A 63 7.76 4.78 0.65
N ASN A 64 7.13 5.83 1.20
CA ASN A 64 7.55 6.42 2.49
C ASN A 64 6.45 6.62 3.52
N ILE A 65 5.32 5.91 3.40
CA ILE A 65 4.23 6.05 4.34
C ILE A 65 4.12 4.76 5.15
N SER A 66 4.69 4.78 6.34
CA SER A 66 4.39 3.84 7.41
C SER A 66 2.89 3.54 7.40
N ALA A 67 2.61 2.24 7.27
CA ALA A 67 1.30 1.65 7.20
C ALA A 67 0.34 2.38 8.15
N ASN A 68 -0.65 3.05 7.55
CA ASN A 68 -2.02 2.98 8.01
C ASN A 68 -2.94 3.60 6.95
N GLU A 69 -3.81 2.73 6.45
CA GLU A 69 -5.18 3.02 5.99
C GLU A 69 -5.37 3.56 4.56
N GLY A 70 -4.97 2.74 3.58
CA GLY A 70 -5.47 2.78 2.19
C GLY A 70 -6.22 1.50 1.76
N THR A 71 -6.21 0.46 2.58
CA THR A 71 -6.91 -0.80 2.36
C THR A 71 -7.81 -1.01 3.58
N GLY A 72 -9.11 -1.23 3.39
CA GLY A 72 -10.11 -1.14 4.47
C GLY A 72 -9.66 -1.80 5.77
N HIS A 73 -9.35 -1.03 6.81
CA HIS A 73 -9.08 -1.44 8.20
C HIS A 73 -8.50 -2.87 8.41
N PHE A 74 -7.54 -3.31 7.58
CA PHE A 74 -6.97 -4.65 7.74
C PHE A 74 -5.91 -4.62 8.83
N LYS A 75 -6.02 -5.50 9.81
CA LYS A 75 -4.97 -5.68 10.80
C LYS A 75 -3.77 -6.36 10.11
N PRO A 76 -2.58 -5.73 10.10
CA PRO A 76 -1.38 -6.36 9.57
C PRO A 76 -1.07 -7.66 10.31
N LEU A 77 -0.29 -8.54 9.67
CA LEU A 77 0.16 -9.78 10.28
C LEU A 77 0.97 -9.47 11.55
N GLU A 78 0.44 -9.83 12.72
CA GLU A 78 1.11 -9.60 14.02
C GLU A 78 2.48 -10.29 14.08
N LYS A 79 2.61 -11.46 13.46
CA LYS A 79 3.87 -12.20 13.31
C LYS A 79 4.28 -12.23 11.86
N LYS A 80 5.42 -11.61 11.54
CA LYS A 80 5.95 -11.50 10.17
C LYS A 80 6.69 -12.76 9.67
N PHE A 81 6.87 -13.76 10.54
CA PHE A 81 7.55 -15.01 10.22
C PHE A 81 6.58 -16.18 10.26
N VAL A 82 6.63 -17.01 9.22
CA VAL A 82 5.82 -18.22 9.09
C VAL A 82 6.75 -19.40 8.85
N ARG A 83 6.66 -20.41 9.71
CA ARG A 83 7.30 -21.71 9.47
C ARG A 83 6.32 -22.61 8.75
N VAL A 84 6.71 -23.07 7.57
CA VAL A 84 5.89 -23.94 6.73
C VAL A 84 6.80 -24.85 5.90
N SER A 85 6.25 -25.96 5.41
CA SER A 85 6.95 -26.85 4.48
C SER A 85 7.37 -26.11 3.21
N GLY A 86 8.54 -26.45 2.66
CA GLY A 86 8.97 -25.97 1.34
C GLY A 86 8.06 -26.42 0.19
N GLU A 87 7.27 -27.47 0.40
CA GLU A 87 6.26 -27.96 -0.56
C GLU A 87 4.94 -27.16 -0.51
N ALA A 88 4.79 -26.24 0.44
CA ALA A 88 3.62 -25.37 0.45
C ALA A 88 3.67 -24.42 -0.76
N THR A 89 2.51 -24.23 -1.38
CA THR A 89 2.37 -23.33 -2.53
C THR A 89 2.04 -21.91 -2.13
N ILE A 90 2.21 -20.97 -3.04
CA ILE A 90 1.75 -19.58 -2.89
C ILE A 90 0.25 -19.51 -2.62
N GLY A 91 -0.56 -20.39 -3.22
CA GLY A 91 -1.98 -20.49 -2.88
C GLY A 91 -2.23 -20.85 -1.41
N HIS A 92 -1.37 -21.65 -0.77
CA HIS A 92 -1.45 -21.92 0.66
C HIS A 92 -1.09 -20.69 1.50
N VAL A 93 -0.04 -19.95 1.10
CA VAL A 93 0.38 -18.69 1.77
C VAL A 93 -0.72 -17.63 1.65
N GLU A 94 -1.28 -17.45 0.46
CA GLU A 94 -2.41 -16.56 0.19
C GLU A 94 -3.61 -16.92 1.09
N LYS A 95 -3.96 -18.21 1.17
CA LYS A 95 -5.06 -18.69 2.02
C LYS A 95 -4.78 -18.50 3.51
N PHE A 96 -3.51 -18.56 3.92
CA PHE A 96 -3.09 -18.23 5.27
C PHE A 96 -3.25 -16.72 5.55
N LEU A 97 -2.74 -15.86 4.68
CA LEU A 97 -2.85 -14.41 4.78
C LEU A 97 -4.32 -13.96 4.87
N ARG A 98 -5.17 -14.48 3.98
CA ARG A 98 -6.62 -14.21 3.98
C ARG A 98 -7.27 -14.53 5.31
N ARG A 99 -7.06 -15.74 5.84
CA ARG A 99 -7.64 -16.17 7.12
C ARG A 99 -7.07 -15.42 8.30
N LYS A 100 -5.75 -15.19 8.31
CA LYS A 100 -5.06 -14.58 9.45
C LYS A 100 -5.35 -13.09 9.58
N MET A 101 -5.56 -12.40 8.46
CA MET A 101 -5.89 -10.96 8.43
C MET A 101 -7.40 -10.69 8.26
N GLY A 102 -8.25 -11.72 8.14
CA GLY A 102 -9.69 -11.55 7.97
C GLY A 102 -10.08 -10.84 6.68
N LEU A 103 -9.43 -11.19 5.56
CA LEU A 103 -9.63 -10.50 4.28
C LEU A 103 -10.94 -10.90 3.60
N ASP A 104 -11.61 -9.91 3.01
CA ASP A 104 -12.81 -10.11 2.19
C ASP A 104 -12.50 -10.96 0.94
N PRO A 105 -13.41 -11.85 0.48
CA PRO A 105 -13.22 -12.64 -0.73
C PRO A 105 -12.97 -11.82 -2.01
N ALA A 106 -13.51 -10.59 -2.11
CA ALA A 106 -13.32 -9.68 -3.22
C ALA A 106 -11.97 -8.93 -3.19
N CYS A 107 -11.23 -9.03 -2.07
CA CYS A 107 -9.87 -8.53 -1.97
C CYS A 107 -8.94 -9.45 -2.77
N GLN A 108 -8.24 -8.88 -3.74
CA GLN A 108 -7.12 -9.55 -4.40
C GLN A 108 -5.89 -9.50 -3.49
N VAL A 109 -5.14 -10.60 -3.46
CA VAL A 109 -3.91 -10.75 -2.68
C VAL A 109 -2.83 -11.15 -3.65
N ASP A 110 -1.92 -10.21 -3.93
CA ASP A 110 -0.76 -10.46 -4.77
C ASP A 110 0.43 -10.78 -3.87
N ILE A 111 1.21 -11.82 -4.22
CA ILE A 111 2.40 -12.22 -3.45
C ILE A 111 3.60 -12.13 -4.39
N ILE A 112 4.64 -11.47 -3.92
CA ILE A 112 5.81 -11.07 -4.71
C ILE A 112 7.08 -11.52 -3.98
N CYS A 113 8.10 -11.91 -4.75
CA CYS A 113 9.45 -12.14 -4.23
C CYS A 113 10.48 -11.42 -5.12
N GLY A 114 11.22 -10.46 -4.54
CA GLY A 114 11.96 -9.48 -5.33
C GLY A 114 11.03 -8.71 -6.26
N ASP A 115 11.30 -8.77 -7.56
CA ASP A 115 10.47 -8.14 -8.61
C ASP A 115 9.51 -9.12 -9.31
N HIS A 116 9.36 -10.35 -8.79
CA HIS A 116 8.56 -11.40 -9.43
C HIS A 116 7.21 -11.57 -8.75
N LEU A 117 6.13 -11.33 -9.49
CA LEU A 117 4.78 -11.74 -9.10
C LEU A 117 4.68 -13.26 -9.15
N LEU A 118 4.20 -13.87 -8.07
CA LEU A 118 4.19 -15.31 -7.92
C LEU A 118 2.81 -15.90 -8.20
N GLU A 119 2.83 -17.03 -8.91
CA GLU A 119 1.66 -17.79 -9.28
C GLU A 119 1.24 -18.77 -8.17
N ARG A 120 -0.07 -18.99 -8.04
CA ARG A 120 -0.66 -19.75 -6.91
C ARG A 120 -0.18 -21.20 -6.81
N TYR A 121 0.27 -21.78 -7.92
CA TYR A 121 0.72 -23.18 -8.00
C TYR A 121 2.20 -23.35 -7.63
N GLN A 122 3.01 -22.28 -7.62
CA GLN A 122 4.43 -22.37 -7.32
C GLN A 122 4.67 -22.73 -5.85
N THR A 123 5.60 -23.64 -5.59
CA THR A 123 6.03 -24.01 -4.24
C THR A 123 7.13 -23.07 -3.72
N LEU A 124 7.21 -22.92 -2.40
CA LEU A 124 8.28 -22.11 -1.77
C LEU A 124 9.68 -22.64 -2.09
N ARG A 125 9.81 -23.96 -2.28
CA ARG A 125 11.07 -24.60 -2.70
C ARG A 125 11.45 -24.21 -4.14
N GLU A 126 10.50 -24.21 -5.08
CA GLU A 126 10.73 -23.78 -6.45
C GLU A 126 11.09 -22.30 -6.52
N ILE A 127 10.39 -21.45 -5.77
CA ILE A 127 10.67 -20.00 -5.71
C ILE A 127 12.09 -19.76 -5.20
N ARG A 128 12.46 -20.41 -4.09
CA ARG A 128 13.82 -20.31 -3.55
C ARG A 128 14.88 -20.78 -4.55
N ARG A 129 14.58 -21.82 -5.35
CA ARG A 129 15.51 -22.31 -6.39
C ARG A 129 15.60 -21.39 -7.60
N ALA A 130 14.49 -20.81 -8.02
CA ALA A 130 14.41 -19.99 -9.23
C ALA A 130 14.99 -18.59 -9.02
N ILE A 131 14.68 -17.95 -7.88
CA ILE A 131 15.10 -16.58 -7.58
C ILE A 131 16.45 -16.54 -6.86
N GLY A 132 16.82 -17.62 -6.16
CA GLY A 132 18.12 -17.78 -5.53
C GLY A 132 18.36 -16.79 -4.38
N ASP A 133 19.59 -16.29 -4.26
CA ASP A 133 20.02 -15.44 -3.15
C ASP A 133 19.25 -14.11 -3.08
N ALA A 134 18.72 -13.62 -4.21
CA ALA A 134 17.92 -12.40 -4.24
C ALA A 134 16.57 -12.54 -3.49
N ALA A 135 16.11 -13.78 -3.26
CA ALA A 135 14.89 -14.05 -2.49
C ALA A 135 15.15 -14.24 -0.99
N MET A 136 16.41 -14.27 -0.57
CA MET A 136 16.81 -14.68 0.77
C MET A 136 17.37 -13.51 1.56
N GLN A 137 16.95 -13.38 2.82
CA GLN A 137 17.52 -12.44 3.77
C GLN A 137 17.70 -13.16 5.11
N ASP A 138 18.92 -13.13 5.66
CA ASP A 138 19.27 -13.78 6.94
C ASP A 138 18.86 -15.27 7.00
N GLY A 139 18.95 -15.98 5.87
CA GLY A 139 18.57 -17.39 5.76
C GLY A 139 17.07 -17.64 5.65
N LEU A 140 16.25 -16.60 5.47
CA LEU A 140 14.80 -16.68 5.34
C LEU A 140 14.36 -16.27 3.93
N LEU A 141 13.37 -16.98 3.39
CA LEU A 141 12.72 -16.61 2.13
C LEU A 141 11.80 -15.41 2.38
N VAL A 142 12.09 -14.29 1.71
CA VAL A 142 11.32 -13.04 1.88
C VAL A 142 10.22 -12.98 0.83
N LEU A 143 8.99 -12.79 1.31
CA LEU A 143 7.82 -12.57 0.47
C LEU A 143 7.18 -11.23 0.85
N HIS A 144 6.79 -10.47 -0.16
CA HIS A 144 5.97 -9.28 -0.03
C HIS A 144 4.54 -9.60 -0.47
N TYR A 145 3.56 -8.91 0.09
CA TYR A 145 2.17 -9.03 -0.35
C TYR A 145 1.52 -7.67 -0.55
N GLY A 146 0.69 -7.58 -1.59
CA GLY A 146 -0.17 -6.44 -1.89
C GLY A 146 -1.64 -6.82 -1.72
N LEU A 147 -2.43 -5.92 -1.16
CA LEU A 147 -3.88 -6.07 -1.06
C LEU A 147 -4.54 -5.06 -1.99
N VAL A 148 -5.28 -5.55 -2.99
CA VAL A 148 -6.03 -4.70 -3.91
C VAL A 148 -7.51 -4.95 -3.68
N VAL A 149 -8.24 -3.92 -3.25
CA VAL A 149 -9.69 -3.99 -3.11
C VAL A 149 -10.26 -3.66 -4.48
N SER A 150 -10.91 -4.63 -5.13
CA SER A 150 -11.67 -4.36 -6.34
C SER A 150 -12.68 -3.26 -6.03
N PRO A 151 -12.74 -2.15 -6.79
CA PRO A 151 -13.82 -1.19 -6.62
C PRO A 151 -15.12 -1.97 -6.76
N LEU A 152 -15.92 -1.95 -5.69
CA LEU A 152 -17.24 -2.57 -5.64
C LEU A 152 -17.92 -2.35 -7.00
N LYS A 153 -18.41 -3.44 -7.62
CA LYS A 153 -19.43 -3.31 -8.66
C LYS A 153 -20.59 -2.58 -7.99
N ILE A 154 -20.66 -1.27 -8.19
CA ILE A 154 -21.84 -0.48 -7.87
C ILE A 154 -22.89 -0.99 -8.85
N THR A 155 -23.72 -1.93 -8.39
CA THR A 155 -25.00 -2.26 -9.02
C THR A 155 -26.03 -1.25 -8.57
#